data_AF-A0AAU3HCB2-F1
#
_entry.id   AF-A0AAU3HCB2-F1
#
_cell.length_a   1.000
_cell.length_b   1.000
_cell.length_c   1.000
_cell.angle_alpha   90.00
_cell.angle_beta   90.00
_cell.angle_gamma   90.00
#
_symmetry.space_group_name_H-M   'P 1'
#
loop_
_entity.id
_entity.type
_entity.pdbx_description
1 polymer ?
#
loop_
_entity_poly.entity_id
_entity_poly.type
_entity_poly.pdbx_seq_one_letter_code
_entity_poly.pdbx_strand_id
1 'polypeptide(L)'
;MARPYHPGPKQFVFSAGDGDDQPVSVGDPQEAYEAFSAFFRGRESDTYTIRDEAAGQRLVLMPRRGVISRFADADPPRSAHLLVDRGNRYLPSAMLFFENGYAGLDYFGQWLPDPAALDASPETRGAARAAMFATEAAAIGEVGRIWADSGIVDPTDRYHVFFESQDLDDDRAERAELLQLIAFLGLERVDAPAGAREGEVWVRTEPRLDAECARWA
;
A
#
# COMPACT_ATOMS: atom_id res chain seq x y z
N MET A 1 -0.25 0.13 -22.64
CA MET A 1 0.94 0.98 -22.81
C MET A 1 0.66 2.31 -22.14
N ALA A 2 1.27 2.56 -20.99
CA ALA A 2 1.15 3.84 -20.28
C ALA A 2 1.86 4.94 -21.07
N ARG A 3 1.29 6.16 -21.09
CA ARG A 3 1.92 7.32 -21.74
C ARG A 3 3.24 7.67 -21.02
N PRO A 4 4.29 8.08 -21.75
CA PRO A 4 5.52 8.59 -21.13
C PRO A 4 5.22 9.77 -20.21
N TYR A 5 5.73 9.68 -18.97
CA TYR A 5 5.71 10.76 -18.00
C TYR A 5 6.60 11.91 -18.50
N HIS A 6 6.02 13.10 -18.65
CA HIS A 6 6.77 14.33 -18.92
C HIS A 6 6.84 15.11 -17.60
N PRO A 7 8.01 15.19 -16.94
CA PRO A 7 8.16 16.03 -15.77
C PRO A 7 8.24 17.48 -16.25
N GLY A 8 7.09 18.12 -16.42
CA GLY A 8 7.03 19.55 -16.18
C GLY A 8 7.24 19.80 -14.68
N PRO A 9 7.65 21.00 -14.27
CA PRO A 9 7.76 21.30 -12.85
C PRO A 9 6.41 21.04 -12.17
N LYS A 10 6.38 20.10 -11.22
CA LYS A 10 5.21 19.85 -10.38
C LYS A 10 5.22 20.83 -9.21
N GLN A 11 4.05 21.33 -8.85
CA GLN A 11 3.87 22.18 -7.68
C GLN A 11 3.12 21.37 -6.63
N PHE A 12 3.71 21.24 -5.45
CA PHE A 12 3.05 20.66 -4.29
C PHE A 12 2.92 21.71 -3.18
N VAL A 13 1.97 21.52 -2.28
CA VAL A 13 1.87 22.26 -1.03
C VAL A 13 1.99 21.28 0.13
N PHE A 14 2.97 21.50 1.00
CA PHE A 14 3.16 20.73 2.22
C PHE A 14 2.60 21.49 3.42
N SER A 15 1.81 20.83 4.26
CA SER A 15 1.20 21.44 5.45
C SER A 15 1.38 20.55 6.67
N ALA A 16 1.61 21.15 7.84
CA ALA A 16 1.72 20.43 9.11
C ALA A 16 0.61 20.81 10.11
N GLY A 17 -0.48 21.44 9.66
CA GLY A 17 -1.62 21.83 10.51
C GLY A 17 -1.33 22.98 11.49
N ASP A 18 -0.13 23.54 11.44
CA ASP A 18 0.34 24.72 12.17
C ASP A 18 0.03 26.04 11.43
N GLY A 19 -0.50 25.96 10.21
CA GLY A 19 -0.80 27.08 9.34
C GLY A 19 0.38 27.55 8.48
N ASP A 20 1.53 26.87 8.55
CA ASP A 20 2.71 27.15 7.73
C ASP A 20 2.72 26.25 6.47
N ASP A 21 1.87 26.61 5.51
CA ASP A 21 1.79 25.92 4.22
C ASP A 21 3.01 26.27 3.35
N GLN A 22 3.79 25.26 2.99
CA GLN A 22 5.03 25.40 2.23
C GLN A 22 4.81 24.96 0.77
N PRO A 23 4.75 25.90 -0.20
CA PRO A 23 4.74 25.55 -1.62
C PRO A 23 6.11 25.05 -2.05
N VAL A 24 6.15 24.01 -2.87
CA VAL A 24 7.37 23.36 -3.35
C VAL A 24 7.24 23.09 -4.85
N SER A 25 8.18 23.64 -5.61
CA SER A 25 8.34 23.42 -7.05
C SER A 25 9.46 22.42 -7.28
N VAL A 26 9.18 21.33 -7.99
CA VAL A 26 10.13 20.24 -8.22
C VAL A 26 10.16 19.79 -9.67
N GLY A 27 11.33 19.40 -10.15
CA GLY A 27 11.53 18.85 -11.49
C GLY A 27 11.10 17.40 -11.61
N ASP A 28 11.16 16.61 -10.53
CA ASP A 28 10.82 15.20 -10.55
C ASP A 28 10.30 14.69 -9.17
N PRO A 29 9.79 13.44 -9.09
CA PRO A 29 9.31 12.86 -7.84
C PRO A 29 10.38 12.69 -6.74
N GLN A 30 11.65 12.48 -7.09
CA GLN A 30 12.73 12.30 -6.14
C GLN A 30 13.03 13.62 -5.41
N GLU A 31 13.10 14.73 -6.14
CA GLU A 31 13.22 16.07 -5.55
C GLU A 31 12.05 16.37 -4.59
N ALA A 32 10.82 15.97 -4.96
CA ALA A 32 9.64 16.10 -4.11
C ALA A 32 9.77 15.29 -2.81
N TYR A 33 10.24 14.05 -2.93
CA TYR A 33 10.47 13.15 -1.82
C TYR A 33 11.52 13.68 -0.84
N GLU A 34 12.63 14.22 -1.35
CA GLU A 34 13.69 14.79 -0.52
C GLU A 34 13.21 16.03 0.24
N ALA A 35 12.51 16.94 -0.45
CA ALA A 35 11.91 18.12 0.16
C ALA A 35 10.89 17.74 1.24
N PHE A 36 10.01 16.79 0.96
CA PHE A 36 9.02 16.32 1.93
C PHE A 36 9.64 15.56 3.10
N SER A 37 10.67 14.75 2.86
CA SER A 37 11.39 14.04 3.92
C SER A 37 12.05 15.02 4.90
N ALA A 38 12.62 16.12 4.41
CA ALA A 38 13.15 17.19 5.23
C ALA A 38 12.03 17.92 6.02
N PHE A 39 10.91 18.23 5.34
CA PHE A 39 9.72 18.82 5.96
C PHE A 39 9.18 17.97 7.10
N PHE A 40 9.04 16.65 6.86
CA PHE A 40 8.48 15.68 7.78
C PHE A 40 9.36 15.45 9.01
N ARG A 41 10.68 15.38 8.84
CA ARG A 41 11.63 15.20 9.97
C ARG A 41 11.87 16.47 10.78
N GLY A 42 11.74 17.64 10.14
CA GLY A 42 12.01 18.95 10.76
C GLY A 42 10.86 19.50 11.59
N ARG A 43 9.67 18.88 11.55
CA ARG A 43 8.47 19.34 12.24
C ARG A 43 7.81 18.16 12.96
N GLU A 44 7.43 18.33 14.22
CA GLU A 44 6.52 17.39 14.88
C GLU A 44 5.08 17.88 14.70
N SER A 45 4.24 17.05 14.08
CA SER A 45 2.81 17.32 13.91
C SER A 45 2.00 16.04 13.98
N ASP A 46 0.74 16.19 14.40
CA ASP A 46 -0.25 15.11 14.36
C ASP A 46 -0.70 14.81 12.92
N THR A 47 -0.52 15.75 11.98
CA THR A 47 -1.01 15.63 10.60
C THR A 47 -0.08 16.35 9.61
N TYR A 48 0.33 15.62 8.58
CA TYR A 48 1.08 16.16 7.44
C TYR A 48 0.24 15.99 6.18
N THR A 49 0.15 17.02 5.36
CA THR A 49 -0.58 16.98 4.09
C THR A 49 0.35 17.31 2.94
N ILE A 50 0.24 16.54 1.86
CA ILE A 50 0.81 16.83 0.55
C ILE A 50 -0.37 17.11 -0.39
N ARG A 51 -0.45 18.31 -0.96
CA ARG A 51 -1.47 18.65 -1.97
C ARG A 51 -0.83 18.81 -3.34
N ASP A 52 -1.42 18.18 -4.33
CA ASP A 52 -1.24 18.51 -5.75
C ASP A 52 -2.51 19.25 -6.19
N GLU A 53 -2.46 20.59 -6.12
CA GLU A 53 -3.62 21.43 -6.41
C GLU A 53 -4.03 21.36 -7.88
N ALA A 54 -3.07 21.19 -8.78
CA ALA A 54 -3.34 21.10 -10.21
C ALA A 54 -4.08 19.80 -10.56
N ALA A 55 -3.76 18.70 -9.87
CA ALA A 55 -4.45 17.43 -10.02
C ALA A 55 -5.72 17.30 -9.17
N GLY A 56 -5.96 18.22 -8.24
CA GLY A 56 -7.06 18.12 -7.26
C GLY A 56 -6.89 16.91 -6.35
N GLN A 57 -5.67 16.60 -5.91
CA GLN A 57 -5.38 15.40 -5.12
C GLN A 57 -4.60 15.76 -3.87
N ARG A 58 -4.77 14.96 -2.81
CA ARG A 58 -3.96 15.10 -1.60
C ARG A 58 -3.73 13.79 -0.88
N LEU A 59 -2.56 13.70 -0.25
CA LEU A 59 -2.18 12.67 0.69
C LEU A 59 -2.09 13.28 2.09
N VAL A 60 -2.66 12.61 3.08
CA VAL A 60 -2.68 13.03 4.49
C VAL A 60 -2.09 11.92 5.33
N LEU A 61 -1.01 12.23 6.05
CA LEU A 61 -0.31 11.33 6.95
C LEU A 61 -0.65 11.72 8.39
N MET A 62 -1.12 10.78 9.20
CA MET A 62 -1.46 10.99 10.62
C MET A 62 -0.67 10.02 11.51
N PRO A 63 0.65 10.25 11.73
CA PRO A 63 1.52 9.29 12.41
C PRO A 63 1.02 8.85 13.79
N ARG A 64 0.50 9.78 14.59
CA ARG A 64 -0.03 9.47 15.93
C ARG A 64 -1.27 8.61 15.93
N ARG A 65 -2.04 8.64 14.85
CA ARG A 65 -3.24 7.82 14.67
C ARG A 65 -2.94 6.50 13.95
N GLY A 66 -1.75 6.35 13.39
CA GLY A 66 -1.44 5.18 12.57
C GLY A 66 -2.23 5.18 11.26
N VAL A 67 -2.53 6.33 10.65
CA VAL A 67 -3.42 6.38 9.48
C VAL A 67 -2.79 7.19 8.35
N ILE A 68 -2.95 6.68 7.13
CA ILE A 68 -2.74 7.43 5.88
C ILE A 68 -4.09 7.59 5.20
N SER A 69 -4.36 8.75 4.62
CA SER A 69 -5.59 9.00 3.85
C SER A 69 -5.25 9.67 2.53
N ARG A 70 -5.90 9.24 1.45
CA ARG A 70 -5.77 9.82 0.12
C ARG A 70 -7.11 10.36 -0.34
N PHE A 71 -7.08 11.49 -1.05
CA PHE A 71 -8.26 12.15 -1.57
C PHE A 71 -8.03 12.57 -3.01
N ALA A 72 -9.08 12.48 -3.81
CA ALA A 72 -9.13 13.04 -5.16
C ALA A 72 -10.45 13.80 -5.34
N ASP A 73 -10.33 15.02 -5.83
CA ASP A 73 -11.44 15.84 -6.28
C ASP A 73 -12.00 15.19 -7.55
N ALA A 74 -13.14 14.56 -7.37
CA ALA A 74 -13.89 13.85 -8.40
C ALA A 74 -15.39 14.13 -8.18
N ASP A 75 -16.24 13.68 -9.10
CA ASP A 75 -17.69 13.73 -8.93
C ASP A 75 -18.26 12.29 -8.96
N PRO A 76 -18.54 11.68 -7.80
CA PRO A 76 -18.39 12.21 -6.44
C PRO A 76 -16.92 12.21 -5.95
N PRO A 77 -16.56 13.03 -4.93
CA PRO A 77 -15.23 13.05 -4.35
C PRO A 77 -14.83 11.67 -3.83
N ARG A 78 -13.57 11.29 -4.02
CA ARG A 78 -13.04 10.00 -3.60
C ARG A 78 -12.13 10.17 -2.40
N SER A 79 -12.36 9.38 -1.37
CA SER A 79 -11.45 9.21 -0.23
C SER A 79 -11.18 7.74 0.01
N ALA A 80 -9.97 7.45 0.47
CA ALA A 80 -9.64 6.15 1.01
C ALA A 80 -8.63 6.28 2.15
N HIS A 81 -8.69 5.34 3.08
CA HIS A 81 -7.96 5.36 4.33
C HIS A 81 -7.24 4.02 4.53
N LEU A 82 -6.01 4.08 5.02
CA LEU A 82 -5.15 2.93 5.29
C LEU A 82 -4.69 3.01 6.74
N LEU A 83 -4.85 1.92 7.49
CA LEU A 83 -4.19 1.77 8.78
C LEU A 83 -2.72 1.38 8.54
N VAL A 84 -1.82 2.03 9.25
CA VAL A 84 -0.38 1.82 9.17
C VAL A 84 0.03 0.88 10.28
N ASP A 85 0.20 -0.40 9.91
CA ASP A 85 0.69 -1.42 10.85
C ASP A 85 2.22 -1.29 11.03
N ARG A 86 2.95 -0.73 10.05
CA ARG A 86 4.39 -0.46 10.10
C ARG A 86 4.72 1.02 9.93
N GLY A 87 5.37 1.63 10.92
CA GLY A 87 5.72 3.07 10.91
C GLY A 87 6.61 3.52 9.74
N ASN A 88 7.27 2.61 9.03
CA ASN A 88 8.07 2.92 7.84
C ASN A 88 7.22 3.19 6.58
N ARG A 89 5.88 3.01 6.62
CA ARG A 89 4.99 3.18 5.44
C ARG A 89 4.73 4.64 5.04
N TYR A 90 4.97 5.62 5.91
CA TYR A 90 4.66 7.03 5.62
C TYR A 90 5.47 7.62 4.47
N LEU A 91 6.81 7.53 4.52
CA LEU A 91 7.67 8.10 3.48
C LEU A 91 7.56 7.37 2.13
N PRO A 92 7.50 6.02 2.06
CA PRO A 92 7.19 5.29 0.83
C PRO A 92 5.85 5.71 0.22
N SER A 93 4.80 5.90 1.02
CA SER A 93 3.51 6.38 0.50
C SER A 93 3.61 7.77 -0.13
N ALA A 94 4.44 8.66 0.42
CA ALA A 94 4.69 9.96 -0.18
C ALA A 94 5.40 9.83 -1.53
N MET A 95 6.41 8.97 -1.64
CA MET A 95 7.10 8.70 -2.92
C MET A 95 6.12 8.23 -4.00
N LEU A 96 5.31 7.21 -3.71
CA LEU A 96 4.31 6.67 -4.66
C LEU A 96 3.31 7.74 -5.10
N PHE A 97 2.92 8.64 -4.18
CA PHE A 97 2.06 9.77 -4.50
C PHE A 97 2.75 10.81 -5.39
N PHE A 98 4.03 11.12 -5.19
CA PHE A 98 4.76 12.05 -6.04
C PHE A 98 4.92 11.51 -7.48
N GLU A 99 5.16 10.21 -7.61
CA GLU A 99 5.29 9.56 -8.92
C GLU A 99 3.95 9.53 -9.66
N ASN A 100 2.90 9.04 -9.01
CA ASN A 100 1.69 8.57 -9.69
C ASN A 100 0.37 9.11 -9.07
N GLY A 101 0.45 10.06 -8.13
CA GLY A 101 -0.70 10.69 -7.50
C GLY A 101 -1.55 9.70 -6.70
N TYR A 102 -2.86 9.97 -6.65
CA TYR A 102 -3.84 9.15 -5.94
C TYR A 102 -3.77 7.68 -6.35
N ALA A 103 -3.69 7.39 -7.66
CA ALA A 103 -3.71 6.03 -8.20
C ALA A 103 -2.39 5.27 -7.96
N GLY A 104 -1.28 5.98 -7.75
CA GLY A 104 0.02 5.39 -7.38
C GLY A 104 -0.02 4.50 -6.15
N LEU A 105 -0.98 4.77 -5.26
CA LEU A 105 -1.16 4.07 -4.00
C LEU A 105 -2.09 2.86 -4.12
N ASP A 106 -2.68 2.56 -5.28
CA ASP A 106 -3.68 1.48 -5.41
C ASP A 106 -3.18 0.11 -4.97
N TYR A 107 -1.87 -0.15 -5.08
CA TYR A 107 -1.24 -1.40 -4.66
C TYR A 107 -0.60 -1.33 -3.27
N PHE A 108 -0.61 -0.17 -2.62
CA PHE A 108 0.04 0.07 -1.33
C PHE A 108 -0.93 -0.15 -0.17
N GLY A 109 -0.98 -1.37 0.35
CA GLY A 109 -1.82 -1.71 1.51
C GLY A 109 -3.32 -1.84 1.21
N GLN A 110 -4.09 -2.12 2.27
CA GLN A 110 -5.55 -2.27 2.22
C GLN A 110 -6.28 -0.92 2.40
N TRP A 111 -6.63 -0.28 1.28
CA TRP A 111 -7.39 0.97 1.29
C TRP A 111 -8.90 0.77 1.53
N LEU A 112 -9.43 1.47 2.54
CA LEU A 112 -10.84 1.43 2.93
C LEU A 112 -11.53 2.77 2.61
N PRO A 113 -12.71 2.76 1.97
CA PRO A 113 -13.41 3.99 1.61
C PRO A 113 -14.02 4.71 2.82
N ASP A 114 -14.46 3.94 3.82
CA ASP A 114 -15.08 4.46 5.04
C ASP A 114 -14.06 4.45 6.19
N PRO A 115 -13.75 5.61 6.82
CA PRO A 115 -12.85 5.66 7.95
C PRO A 115 -13.35 4.85 9.16
N ALA A 116 -14.65 4.64 9.33
CA ALA A 116 -15.19 3.82 10.42
C ALA A 116 -14.79 2.34 10.29
N ALA A 117 -14.48 1.88 9.08
CA ALA A 117 -14.01 0.52 8.85
C ALA A 117 -12.61 0.26 9.45
N LEU A 118 -11.85 1.31 9.80
CA LEU A 118 -10.55 1.19 10.47
C LEU A 118 -10.67 0.64 11.89
N ASP A 119 -11.81 0.84 12.55
CA ASP A 119 -12.04 0.39 13.94
C ASP A 119 -12.27 -1.13 14.05
N ALA A 120 -12.54 -1.81 12.92
CA ALA A 120 -12.70 -3.25 12.89
C ALA A 120 -11.36 -3.96 13.17
N SER A 121 -11.41 -5.16 13.76
CA SER A 121 -10.19 -5.95 14.00
C SER A 121 -9.48 -6.28 12.67
N PRO A 122 -8.14 -6.48 12.68
CA PRO A 122 -7.40 -6.86 11.49
C PRO A 122 -8.02 -8.05 10.74
N GLU A 123 -8.43 -9.11 11.45
CA GLU A 123 -9.09 -10.27 10.85
C GLU A 123 -10.43 -9.93 10.20
N THR A 124 -11.22 -9.06 10.84
CA THR A 124 -12.51 -8.64 10.31
C THR A 124 -12.32 -7.84 9.02
N ARG A 125 -11.34 -6.92 9.00
CA ARG A 125 -11.00 -6.15 7.80
C ARG A 125 -10.49 -7.06 6.68
N GLY A 126 -9.56 -7.97 7.00
CA GLY A 126 -9.03 -8.93 6.04
C GLY A 126 -10.11 -9.83 5.43
N ALA A 127 -11.02 -10.35 6.26
CA ALA A 127 -12.15 -11.16 5.79
C ALA A 127 -13.13 -10.36 4.93
N ALA A 128 -13.48 -9.14 5.35
CA ALA A 128 -14.37 -8.27 4.59
C ALA A 128 -13.78 -7.91 3.21
N ARG A 129 -12.47 -7.66 3.16
CA ARG A 129 -11.76 -7.38 1.91
C ARG A 129 -11.72 -8.60 1.00
N ALA A 130 -11.32 -9.77 1.51
CA ALA A 130 -11.33 -11.02 0.74
C ALA A 130 -12.71 -11.34 0.14
N ALA A 131 -13.79 -11.06 0.89
CA ALA A 131 -15.16 -11.27 0.42
C ALA A 131 -15.58 -10.37 -0.76
N MET A 132 -14.83 -9.30 -1.08
CA MET A 132 -15.07 -8.48 -2.27
C MET A 132 -14.71 -9.19 -3.58
N PHE A 133 -13.86 -10.22 -3.51
CA PHE A 133 -13.33 -10.92 -4.68
C PHE A 133 -14.07 -12.24 -4.92
N ALA A 134 -15.23 -12.16 -5.56
CA ALA A 134 -16.11 -13.30 -5.80
C ALA A 134 -15.70 -14.19 -7.00
N THR A 135 -14.65 -13.84 -7.74
CA THR A 135 -14.18 -14.60 -8.90
C THR A 135 -12.70 -14.94 -8.76
N GLU A 136 -12.30 -16.09 -9.32
CA GLU A 136 -10.90 -16.55 -9.30
C GLU A 136 -9.96 -15.50 -9.90
N ALA A 137 -10.30 -14.90 -11.04
CA ALA A 137 -9.48 -13.88 -11.68
C ALA A 137 -9.31 -12.62 -10.81
N ALA A 138 -10.36 -12.20 -10.10
CA ALA A 138 -10.28 -11.05 -9.20
C ALA A 138 -9.45 -11.38 -7.94
N ALA A 139 -9.60 -12.58 -7.40
CA ALA A 139 -8.82 -13.05 -6.26
C ALA A 139 -7.32 -13.22 -6.61
N ILE A 140 -6.99 -13.73 -7.80
CA ILE A 140 -5.60 -13.78 -8.30
C ILE A 140 -5.02 -12.37 -8.42
N GLY A 141 -5.79 -11.42 -8.94
CA GLY A 141 -5.37 -10.02 -9.02
C GLY A 141 -5.04 -9.41 -7.64
N GLU A 142 -5.87 -9.68 -6.62
CA GLU A 142 -5.61 -9.18 -5.26
C GLU A 142 -4.43 -9.89 -4.59
N VAL A 143 -4.26 -11.19 -4.80
CA VAL A 143 -3.05 -11.92 -4.37
C VAL A 143 -1.80 -11.30 -5.01
N GLY A 144 -1.88 -10.90 -6.29
CA GLY A 144 -0.81 -10.17 -6.96
C GLY A 144 -0.50 -8.81 -6.38
N ARG A 145 -1.52 -8.08 -5.90
CA ARG A 145 -1.34 -6.82 -5.16
C ARG A 145 -0.52 -7.03 -3.89
N ILE A 146 -0.86 -8.05 -3.10
CA ILE A 146 -0.18 -8.39 -1.85
C ILE A 146 1.26 -8.86 -2.15
N TRP A 147 1.44 -9.65 -3.21
CA TRP A 147 2.75 -10.07 -3.69
C TRP A 147 3.63 -8.89 -4.11
N ALA A 148 3.09 -7.91 -4.84
CA ALA A 148 3.86 -6.76 -5.29
C ALA A 148 4.42 -5.90 -4.13
N ASP A 149 3.79 -5.96 -2.95
CA ASP A 149 4.23 -5.24 -1.76
C ASP A 149 5.38 -5.96 -1.02
N SER A 150 5.37 -7.30 -0.98
CA SER A 150 6.28 -8.06 -0.09
C SER A 150 6.61 -9.51 -0.52
N GLY A 151 6.32 -9.87 -1.77
CA GLY A 151 6.43 -11.22 -2.28
C GLY A 151 7.84 -11.59 -2.75
N ILE A 152 8.29 -12.81 -2.44
CA ILE A 152 9.59 -13.36 -2.85
C ILE A 152 9.42 -14.80 -3.33
N VAL A 153 10.08 -15.15 -4.44
CA VAL A 153 10.25 -16.54 -4.86
C VAL A 153 11.36 -17.17 -4.03
N ASP A 154 11.07 -18.26 -3.32
CA ASP A 154 12.08 -18.98 -2.54
C ASP A 154 13.22 -19.47 -3.46
N PRO A 155 14.50 -19.40 -3.03
CA PRO A 155 15.65 -19.80 -3.87
C PRO A 155 15.64 -21.25 -4.39
N THR A 156 14.75 -22.11 -3.90
CA THR A 156 14.58 -23.48 -4.40
C THR A 156 13.55 -23.62 -5.52
N ASP A 157 12.85 -22.52 -5.89
CA ASP A 157 11.75 -22.47 -6.86
C ASP A 157 10.57 -23.41 -6.52
N ARG A 158 10.45 -23.82 -5.26
CA ARG A 158 9.39 -24.72 -4.78
C ARG A 158 8.22 -23.99 -4.13
N TYR A 159 8.44 -22.75 -3.72
CA TYR A 159 7.48 -21.99 -2.93
C TYR A 159 7.45 -20.52 -3.35
N HIS A 160 6.25 -19.96 -3.29
CA HIS A 160 5.99 -18.54 -3.32
C HIS A 160 5.80 -18.06 -1.88
N VAL A 161 6.63 -17.10 -1.45
CA VAL A 161 6.49 -16.42 -0.15
C VAL A 161 5.69 -15.15 -0.39
N PHE A 162 4.38 -15.18 -0.11
CA PHE A 162 3.47 -14.09 -0.45
C PHE A 162 3.50 -12.91 0.54
N PHE A 163 4.23 -13.05 1.63
CA PHE A 163 4.22 -12.08 2.71
C PHE A 163 5.56 -12.10 3.45
N GLU A 164 6.50 -11.24 3.08
CA GLU A 164 7.73 -11.06 3.86
C GLU A 164 7.41 -10.23 5.11
N SER A 165 7.10 -10.92 6.21
CA SER A 165 6.75 -10.29 7.48
C SER A 165 7.63 -10.79 8.61
N GLN A 166 8.12 -9.87 9.45
CA GLN A 166 9.05 -10.22 10.52
C GLN A 166 8.35 -10.97 11.66
N ASP A 167 7.09 -10.64 11.92
CA ASP A 167 6.25 -11.27 12.94
C ASP A 167 4.76 -11.33 12.53
N LEU A 168 3.92 -11.84 13.44
CA LEU A 168 2.49 -12.05 13.23
C LEU A 168 1.65 -10.77 13.39
N ASP A 169 2.20 -9.72 13.99
CA ASP A 169 1.50 -8.46 14.23
C ASP A 169 1.67 -7.48 13.05
N ASP A 170 2.79 -7.61 12.34
CA ASP A 170 3.06 -6.94 11.08
C ASP A 170 1.97 -7.20 10.02
N ASP A 171 1.35 -6.13 9.52
CA ASP A 171 0.40 -6.12 8.40
C ASP A 171 -0.72 -7.19 8.54
N ARG A 172 -1.14 -7.44 9.79
CA ARG A 172 -2.03 -8.54 10.20
C ARG A 172 -3.36 -8.57 9.41
N ALA A 173 -3.87 -7.42 8.98
CA ALA A 173 -5.09 -7.35 8.17
C ALA A 173 -4.87 -7.88 6.74
N GLU A 174 -3.77 -7.52 6.09
CA GLU A 174 -3.40 -8.04 4.76
C GLU A 174 -3.06 -9.52 4.83
N ARG A 175 -2.41 -9.96 5.92
CA ARG A 175 -2.21 -11.40 6.16
C ARG A 175 -3.54 -12.14 6.28
N ALA A 176 -4.49 -11.63 7.06
CA ALA A 176 -5.80 -12.27 7.21
C ALA A 176 -6.58 -12.34 5.88
N GLU A 177 -6.49 -11.29 5.06
CA GLU A 177 -7.01 -11.25 3.69
C GLU A 177 -6.38 -12.34 2.81
N LEU A 178 -5.05 -12.38 2.76
CA LEU A 178 -4.30 -13.34 1.96
C LEU A 178 -4.66 -14.79 2.31
N LEU A 179 -4.80 -15.11 3.60
CA LEU A 179 -5.17 -16.45 4.04
C LEU A 179 -6.57 -16.88 3.56
N GLN A 180 -7.52 -15.95 3.48
CA GLN A 180 -8.85 -16.22 2.93
C GLN A 180 -8.82 -16.40 1.41
N LEU A 181 -8.04 -15.57 0.70
CA LEU A 181 -7.87 -15.67 -0.75
C LEU A 181 -7.19 -16.99 -1.16
N ILE A 182 -6.14 -17.40 -0.43
CA ILE A 182 -5.47 -18.71 -0.62
C ILE A 182 -6.47 -19.85 -0.50
N ALA A 183 -7.32 -19.83 0.54
CA ALA A 183 -8.33 -20.84 0.75
C ALA A 183 -9.39 -20.84 -0.37
N PHE A 184 -9.85 -19.66 -0.79
CA PHE A 184 -10.81 -19.50 -1.88
C PHE A 184 -10.28 -20.03 -3.22
N LEU A 185 -8.99 -19.78 -3.51
CA LEU A 185 -8.32 -20.21 -4.74
C LEU A 185 -7.92 -21.69 -4.73
N GLY A 186 -8.02 -22.36 -3.58
CA GLY A 186 -7.59 -23.74 -3.39
C GLY A 186 -6.08 -23.93 -3.45
N LEU A 187 -5.31 -22.88 -3.14
CA LEU A 187 -3.84 -22.93 -3.16
C LEU A 187 -3.31 -23.70 -1.94
N GLU A 188 -2.27 -24.51 -2.14
CA GLU A 188 -1.68 -25.31 -1.07
C GLU A 188 -0.75 -24.47 -0.20
N ARG A 189 -1.28 -23.99 0.94
CA ARG A 189 -0.48 -23.42 2.02
C ARG A 189 0.35 -24.50 2.70
N VAL A 190 1.63 -24.22 2.94
CA VAL A 190 2.54 -25.10 3.69
C VAL A 190 3.02 -24.42 4.97
N ASP A 191 3.51 -25.24 5.90
CA ASP A 191 4.21 -24.73 7.08
C ASP A 191 5.51 -24.05 6.65
N ALA A 192 5.85 -22.95 7.34
CA ALA A 192 7.08 -22.24 7.09
C ALA A 192 8.29 -23.14 7.45
N PRO A 193 9.36 -23.16 6.64
CA PRO A 193 10.54 -23.97 6.92
C PRO A 193 11.26 -23.47 8.18
N ALA A 194 12.10 -24.32 8.77
CA ALA A 194 12.88 -23.92 9.94
C ALA A 194 13.76 -22.70 9.64
N GLY A 195 13.59 -21.62 10.41
CA GLY A 195 14.32 -20.36 10.23
C GLY A 195 13.57 -19.27 9.45
N ALA A 196 12.40 -19.59 8.87
CA ALA A 196 11.48 -18.61 8.32
C ALA A 196 10.88 -17.71 9.42
N ARG A 197 10.48 -16.50 9.06
CA ARG A 197 9.79 -15.59 9.99
C ARG A 197 8.35 -16.05 10.22
N GLU A 198 7.85 -15.84 11.43
CA GLU A 198 6.51 -16.32 11.82
C GLU A 198 5.37 -15.65 11.03
N GLY A 199 5.61 -14.43 10.57
CA GLY A 199 4.65 -13.67 9.76
C GLY A 199 4.46 -14.21 8.34
N GLU A 200 5.42 -14.99 7.83
CA GLU A 200 5.45 -15.40 6.44
C GLU A 200 4.30 -16.33 6.04
N VAL A 201 3.87 -16.23 4.78
CA VAL A 201 2.84 -17.08 4.18
C VAL A 201 3.44 -17.80 2.98
N TRP A 202 3.61 -19.11 3.15
CA TRP A 202 4.25 -20.00 2.17
C TRP A 202 3.20 -20.80 1.40
N VAL A 203 3.26 -20.72 0.07
CA VAL A 203 2.38 -21.44 -0.85
C VAL A 203 3.23 -22.26 -1.81
N ARG A 204 2.87 -23.53 -2.04
CA ARG A 204 3.55 -24.37 -3.03
C ARG A 204 3.43 -23.74 -4.43
N THR A 205 4.52 -23.75 -5.19
CA THR A 205 4.48 -23.28 -6.59
C THR A 205 3.44 -24.04 -7.40
N GLU A 206 2.67 -23.30 -8.19
CA GLU A 206 1.58 -23.82 -9.00
C GLU A 206 1.56 -23.07 -10.34
N PRO A 207 1.37 -23.74 -11.49
CA PRO A 207 1.45 -23.11 -12.80
C PRO A 207 0.55 -21.88 -13.02
N ARG A 208 -0.61 -21.84 -12.33
CA ARG A 208 -1.53 -20.68 -12.37
C ARG A 208 -0.89 -19.42 -11.78
N LEU A 209 -0.12 -19.59 -10.70
CA LEU A 209 0.60 -18.49 -10.05
C LEU A 209 1.90 -18.17 -10.77
N ASP A 210 2.64 -19.15 -11.29
CA ASP A 210 3.94 -18.91 -11.93
C ASP A 210 3.83 -17.95 -13.12
N ALA A 211 2.77 -18.09 -13.93
CA ALA A 211 2.51 -17.21 -15.07
C ALA A 211 2.17 -15.77 -14.65
N GLU A 212 1.50 -15.60 -13.50
CA GLU A 212 1.12 -14.30 -12.98
C GLU A 212 2.26 -13.64 -12.19
N CYS A 213 3.01 -14.40 -11.37
CA CYS A 213 4.23 -13.93 -10.71
C CYS A 213 5.26 -13.44 -11.73
N ALA A 214 5.43 -14.11 -12.87
CA ALA A 214 6.30 -13.63 -13.96
C ALA A 214 5.82 -12.33 -14.62
N ARG A 215 4.55 -11.96 -14.44
CA ARG A 215 4.00 -10.67 -14.90
C ARG A 215 4.07 -9.58 -13.82
N TRP A 216 4.21 -9.97 -12.56
CA TRP A 216 4.31 -9.07 -11.41
C TRP A 216 5.76 -8.72 -11.06
N ALA A 217 6.71 -9.60 -11.36
CA ALA A 217 8.16 -9.36 -11.29
C ALA A 217 8.64 -8.44 -12.42
#